data_AF-A0A419JXM7-F1
#
_entry.id   AF-A0A419JXM7-F1
#
_cell.length_a   1.000
_cell.length_b   1.000
_cell.length_c   1.000
_cell.angle_alpha   90.00
_cell.angle_beta   90.00
_cell.angle_gamma   90.00
#
_symmetry.space_group_name_H-M   'P 1'
#
loop_
_entity.id
_entity.type
_entity.pdbx_description
1 polymer ?
#
loop_
_entity_poly.entity_id
_entity_poly.type
_entity_poly.pdbx_seq_one_letter_code
_entity_poly.pdbx_strand_id
1 'polypeptide(L)'
;MKDKTVRVKSWEEMRRLIILHHPRSVIYNIEKGVPAGNLENLRIILPTRGTQYVFIDSAAGDSLRKTGVKLHKDKSGKIYVRDEDVASFVKSESGIEDLNVYSYWTI
;
A
#
# COMPACT_ATOMS: atom_id res chain seq x y z
N MET A 1 21.87 -13.31 8.62
CA MET A 1 20.75 -13.80 7.79
C MET A 1 20.42 -12.71 6.79
N LYS A 2 20.30 -13.02 5.48
CA LYS A 2 19.85 -12.02 4.50
C LYS A 2 18.34 -11.84 4.67
N ASP A 3 17.90 -10.60 4.84
CA ASP A 3 16.48 -10.29 4.82
C ASP A 3 15.91 -10.66 3.44
N LYS A 4 14.87 -11.49 3.43
CA LYS A 4 14.25 -11.99 2.20
C LYS A 4 13.08 -11.07 1.82
N THR A 5 13.11 -10.47 0.64
CA THR A 5 11.95 -9.75 0.11
C THR A 5 11.08 -10.69 -0.73
N VAL A 6 9.78 -10.76 -0.41
CA VAL A 6 8.80 -11.58 -1.12
C VAL A 6 7.74 -10.68 -1.74
N ARG A 7 7.56 -10.78 -3.06
CA ARG A 7 6.49 -10.05 -3.76
C ARG A 7 5.19 -10.84 -3.68
N VAL A 8 4.17 -10.23 -3.09
CA VAL A 8 2.81 -10.76 -2.94
C VAL A 8 1.98 -10.33 -4.14
N LYS A 9 1.22 -11.26 -4.75
CA LYS A 9 0.58 -11.00 -6.05
C LYS A 9 -0.82 -10.42 -5.93
N SER A 10 -1.57 -10.78 -4.89
CA SER A 10 -2.95 -10.34 -4.64
C SER A 10 -3.09 -9.62 -3.30
N TRP A 11 -4.12 -8.78 -3.19
CA TRP A 11 -4.45 -8.13 -1.92
C TRP A 11 -4.87 -9.16 -0.87
N GLU A 12 -5.66 -10.18 -1.26
CA GLU A 12 -6.14 -11.20 -0.34
C GLU A 12 -4.98 -11.98 0.33
N GLU A 13 -3.93 -12.30 -0.42
CA GLU A 13 -2.74 -12.95 0.12
C GLU A 13 -2.01 -12.02 1.11
N MET A 14 -1.87 -10.74 0.77
CA MET A 14 -1.26 -9.73 1.64
C MET A 14 -2.06 -9.56 2.94
N ARG A 15 -3.38 -9.46 2.83
CA ARG A 15 -4.31 -9.37 3.96
C ARG A 15 -4.16 -10.56 4.91
N ARG A 16 -4.11 -11.79 4.37
CA ARG A 16 -3.87 -13.00 5.17
C ARG A 16 -2.52 -12.95 5.90
N LEU A 17 -1.47 -12.45 5.26
CA LEU A 17 -0.16 -12.28 5.89
C LEU A 17 -0.18 -11.23 7.02
N ILE A 18 -0.89 -10.11 6.82
CA ILE A 18 -1.07 -9.08 7.86
C ILE A 18 -1.77 -9.69 9.08
N ILE A 19 -2.86 -10.43 8.88
CA ILE A 19 -3.59 -11.10 9.96
C ILE A 19 -2.71 -12.14 10.65
N LEU A 20 -2.03 -12.99 9.88
CA LEU A 20 -1.16 -14.07 10.39
C LEU A 20 -0.04 -13.54 11.28
N HIS A 21 0.62 -12.46 10.85
CA HIS A 21 1.76 -11.89 11.57
C HIS A 21 1.36 -10.87 12.65
N HIS A 22 0.12 -10.40 12.64
CA HIS A 22 -0.44 -9.42 13.59
C HIS A 22 0.55 -8.28 13.93
N PRO A 23 1.07 -7.56 12.90
CA PRO A 23 2.14 -6.59 13.09
C PRO A 23 1.66 -5.37 13.88
N ARG A 24 2.59 -4.67 14.54
CA ARG A 24 2.32 -3.34 15.11
C ARG A 24 2.11 -2.27 14.05
N SER A 25 2.70 -2.46 12.87
CA SER A 25 2.64 -1.48 11.79
C SER A 25 2.74 -2.11 10.40
N VAL A 26 2.04 -1.50 9.44
CA VAL A 26 2.22 -1.68 8.00
C VAL A 26 2.74 -0.37 7.42
N ILE A 27 3.68 -0.47 6.47
CA ILE A 27 4.28 0.68 5.81
C ILE A 27 3.74 0.73 4.38
N TYR A 28 3.56 1.92 3.81
CA TYR A 28 3.27 2.05 2.39
C TYR A 28 4.03 3.21 1.74
N ASN A 29 4.14 3.16 0.41
CA ASN A 29 4.69 4.24 -0.41
C ASN A 29 3.79 4.50 -1.61
N ILE A 30 3.61 5.77 -1.93
CA ILE A 30 2.84 6.28 -3.07
C ILE A 30 3.86 6.64 -4.16
N GLU A 31 4.04 5.74 -5.12
CA GLU A 31 5.02 5.88 -6.20
C GLU A 31 4.43 6.72 -7.35
N LYS A 32 5.11 7.82 -7.68
CA LYS A 32 4.70 8.76 -8.74
C LYS A 32 5.60 8.59 -9.97
N GLY A 33 4.99 8.58 -11.14
CA GLY A 33 5.70 8.55 -12.43
C GLY A 33 6.35 9.89 -12.77
N VAL A 34 7.49 9.86 -13.46
CA VAL A 34 8.16 11.04 -14.02
C VAL A 34 7.92 11.06 -15.54
N PRO A 35 7.55 12.19 -16.18
CA PRO A 35 7.55 13.57 -15.69
C PRO A 35 6.20 14.08 -15.14
N ALA A 36 5.07 13.41 -15.39
CA ALA A 36 3.73 13.91 -15.07
C ALA A 36 3.41 13.94 -13.56
N GLY A 37 4.16 13.19 -12.74
CA GLY A 37 3.97 13.09 -11.29
C GLY A 37 2.70 12.34 -10.86
N ASN A 38 1.94 11.77 -11.81
CA ASN A 38 0.74 10.99 -11.52
C ASN A 38 1.10 9.78 -10.65
N LEU A 39 0.17 9.37 -9.80
CA LEU A 39 0.27 8.08 -9.13
C LEU A 39 0.42 6.96 -10.16
N GLU A 40 1.49 6.19 -10.05
CA GLU A 40 1.66 4.94 -10.80
C GLU A 40 1.30 3.75 -9.93
N ASN A 41 1.87 3.66 -8.73
CA ASN A 41 1.66 2.52 -7.85
C ASN A 41 1.49 2.92 -6.38
N LEU A 42 0.67 2.15 -5.68
CA LEU A 42 0.73 2.01 -4.23
C LEU A 42 1.54 0.75 -3.90
N ARG A 43 2.61 0.91 -3.12
CA ARG A 43 3.38 -0.19 -2.55
C ARG A 43 3.02 -0.34 -1.08
N ILE A 44 2.54 -1.50 -0.68
CA ILE A 44 2.31 -1.86 0.73
C ILE A 44 3.39 -2.85 1.17
N ILE A 45 3.96 -2.59 2.33
CA ILE A 45 5.10 -3.31 2.89
C ILE A 45 4.72 -3.82 4.28
N LEU A 46 4.83 -5.13 4.46
CA LEU A 46 4.72 -5.77 5.76
C LEU A 46 6.13 -6.16 6.23
N PRO A 47 6.73 -5.40 7.15
CA PRO A 47 8.01 -5.77 7.74
C PRO A 47 7.78 -6.89 8.77
N THR A 48 8.35 -8.07 8.52
CA THR A 48 8.40 -9.16 9.49
C THR A 48 9.86 -9.52 9.78
N ARG A 49 10.10 -10.29 10.85
CA ARG A 49 11.46 -10.69 11.22
C ARG A 49 12.06 -11.60 10.13
N GLY A 50 13.06 -11.09 9.40
CA GLY A 50 13.80 -11.83 8.38
C GLY A 50 13.09 -11.99 7.02
N THR A 51 11.84 -11.53 6.89
CA THR A 51 11.12 -11.49 5.60
C THR A 51 10.32 -10.19 5.46
N GLN A 52 10.44 -9.53 4.32
CA GLN A 52 9.64 -8.38 3.97
C GLN A 52 8.66 -8.77 2.87
N TYR A 53 7.37 -8.71 3.15
CA TYR A 53 6.35 -8.94 2.13
C TYR A 53 5.99 -7.61 1.47
N VAL A 54 5.96 -7.60 0.15
CA VAL A 54 5.70 -6.40 -0.66
C VAL A 54 4.57 -6.67 -1.61
N PHE A 55 3.50 -5.89 -1.47
CA PHE A 55 2.38 -5.86 -2.39
C PHE A 55 2.42 -4.56 -3.20
N ILE A 56 2.20 -4.66 -4.51
CA ILE A 56 2.16 -3.49 -5.41
C ILE A 56 0.83 -3.52 -6.14
N ASP A 57 0.15 -2.38 -6.09
CA ASP A 57 -1.09 -2.12 -6.78
C ASP A 57 -0.96 -0.87 -7.65
N SER A 58 -1.33 -0.97 -8.92
CA SER A 58 -1.14 0.10 -9.91
C SER A 58 -2.44 0.86 -10.13
N ALA A 59 -2.32 2.15 -10.44
CA ALA A 59 -3.47 2.95 -10.85
C ALA A 59 -4.11 2.39 -12.13
N ALA A 60 -5.45 2.32 -12.15
CA ALA A 60 -6.22 1.93 -13.33
C ALA A 60 -7.55 2.70 -13.35
N GLY A 61 -7.64 3.70 -14.23
CA GLY A 61 -8.82 4.56 -14.31
C GLY A 61 -8.97 5.44 -13.06
N ASP A 62 -10.03 5.22 -12.29
CA ASP A 62 -10.41 5.99 -11.10
C ASP A 62 -10.14 5.26 -9.78
N SER A 63 -9.47 4.11 -9.81
CA SER A 63 -9.15 3.30 -8.63
C SER A 63 -7.81 2.56 -8.81
N LEU A 64 -7.29 2.03 -7.70
CA LEU A 64 -6.19 1.07 -7.72
C LEU A 64 -6.70 -0.30 -8.17
N ARG A 65 -5.99 -0.93 -9.10
CA ARG A 65 -6.47 -2.08 -9.88
C ARG A 65 -6.85 -3.30 -9.03
N LYS A 66 -6.16 -3.56 -7.92
CA LYS A 66 -6.30 -4.80 -7.14
C LYS A 66 -7.05 -4.61 -5.82
N THR A 67 -6.93 -3.42 -5.23
CA THR A 67 -7.56 -3.05 -3.95
C THR A 67 -8.87 -2.31 -4.14
N GLY A 68 -9.08 -1.69 -5.31
CA GLY A 68 -10.24 -0.85 -5.57
C GLY A 68 -10.23 0.48 -4.81
N VAL A 69 -9.12 0.81 -4.12
CA VAL A 69 -9.00 2.10 -3.42
C VAL A 69 -9.13 3.24 -4.43
N LYS A 70 -10.04 4.16 -4.13
CA LYS A 70 -10.39 5.27 -5.02
C LYS A 70 -9.21 6.21 -5.24
N LEU A 71 -9.03 6.61 -6.49
CA LEU A 71 -8.10 7.66 -6.89
C LEU A 71 -8.84 8.99 -7.05
N HIS A 72 -8.11 10.06 -6.82
CA HIS A 72 -8.58 11.44 -6.89
C HIS A 72 -7.83 12.19 -7.96
N LYS A 73 -8.41 13.31 -8.39
CA LYS A 73 -7.79 14.24 -9.33
C LYS A 73 -7.71 15.61 -8.67
N ASP A 74 -6.53 16.23 -8.72
CA ASP A 74 -6.38 17.60 -8.24
C ASP A 74 -6.86 18.61 -9.29
N LYS A 75 -6.74 19.91 -8.99
CA LYS A 75 -7.15 20.99 -9.90
C LYS A 75 -6.38 20.99 -11.23
N SER A 76 -5.20 20.39 -11.28
CA SER A 76 -4.38 20.23 -12.48
C SER A 76 -4.67 18.94 -13.25
N GLY A 77 -5.61 18.12 -12.77
CA GLY A 77 -5.95 16.82 -13.36
C GLY A 77 -5.02 15.68 -12.96
N LYS A 78 -4.10 15.93 -12.00
CA LYS A 78 -3.12 14.95 -11.55
C LYS A 78 -3.77 13.90 -10.67
N ILE A 79 -3.48 12.63 -10.97
CA ILE A 79 -4.05 11.50 -10.24
C ILE A 79 -3.26 11.24 -8.96
N TYR A 80 -3.95 11.12 -7.84
CA TYR A 80 -3.37 10.79 -6.55
C TYR A 80 -4.28 9.89 -5.71
N VAL A 81 -3.71 9.25 -4.69
CA VAL A 81 -4.44 8.59 -3.60
C VAL A 81 -4.15 9.36 -2.32
N ARG A 82 -5.14 9.47 -1.42
CA ARG A 82 -4.93 10.12 -0.12
C ARG A 82 -4.38 9.11 0.89
N ASP A 83 -3.50 9.58 1.77
CA ASP A 83 -2.98 8.79 2.87
C ASP A 83 -4.12 8.19 3.73
N GLU A 84 -5.20 8.95 3.97
CA GLU A 84 -6.34 8.48 4.78
C GLU A 84 -7.11 7.34 4.10
N ASP A 85 -7.23 7.36 2.76
CA ASP A 85 -7.93 6.30 2.03
C ASP A 85 -7.14 4.99 2.12
N VAL A 86 -5.80 5.06 2.01
CA VAL A 86 -4.91 3.89 2.17
C VAL A 86 -4.97 3.36 3.60
N ALA A 87 -4.82 4.23 4.60
CA ALA A 87 -4.83 3.83 6.00
C ALA A 87 -6.17 3.20 6.39
N SER A 88 -7.29 3.80 5.96
CA SER A 88 -8.63 3.28 6.25
C SER A 88 -8.85 1.92 5.61
N PHE A 89 -8.45 1.75 4.34
CA PHE A 89 -8.55 0.49 3.64
C PHE A 89 -7.78 -0.64 4.34
N VAL A 90 -6.51 -0.42 4.68
CA VAL A 90 -5.68 -1.45 5.32
C VAL A 90 -6.25 -1.85 6.69
N LYS A 91 -6.71 -0.87 7.48
CA LYS A 91 -7.32 -1.13 8.80
C LYS A 91 -8.64 -1.88 8.68
N SER A 92 -9.56 -1.42 7.82
CA SER A 92 -10.88 -2.04 7.67
C SER A 92 -10.77 -3.49 7.18
N GLU A 93 -9.86 -3.75 6.24
CA GLU A 93 -9.67 -5.08 5.67
C GLU A 93 -8.97 -6.03 6.65
N SER A 94 -7.99 -5.55 7.42
CA SER A 94 -7.26 -6.41 8.37
C SER A 94 -8.06 -6.73 9.63
N GLY A 95 -8.96 -5.85 10.07
CA GLY A 95 -9.72 -6.02 11.30
C GLY A 95 -8.89 -5.90 12.58
N ILE A 96 -7.66 -5.36 12.50
CA ILE A 96 -6.76 -5.17 13.65
C ILE A 96 -6.94 -3.74 14.16
N GLU A 97 -7.48 -3.60 15.38
CA GLU A 97 -7.82 -2.29 15.97
C GLU A 97 -6.59 -1.37 16.14
N ASP A 98 -5.48 -1.93 16.62
CA ASP A 98 -4.26 -1.17 16.95
C ASP A 98 -3.21 -1.15 15.82
N LEU A 99 -3.62 -1.46 14.58
CA LEU A 99 -2.69 -1.48 13.45
C LEU A 99 -2.28 -0.06 13.06
N ASN A 100 -0.98 0.26 13.17
CA ASN A 100 -0.46 1.51 12.65
C ASN A 100 -0.19 1.40 11.14
N VAL A 101 -0.54 2.43 10.38
CA VAL A 101 -0.31 2.48 8.92
C VAL A 101 0.43 3.77 8.60
N TYR A 102 1.69 3.65 8.17
CA TYR A 102 2.58 4.80 7.95
C TYR A 102 3.00 4.93 6.50
N SER A 103 2.95 6.16 5.96
CA SER A 103 3.60 6.46 4.70
C SER A 103 5.11 6.56 4.89
N TYR A 104 5.85 5.97 3.96
CA TYR A 104 7.30 6.08 3.86
C TYR A 104 7.64 6.94 2.66
N TRP A 105 8.06 8.17 2.94
CA TRP A 105 8.58 9.10 1.93
C TRP A 105 10.08 8.85 1.78
N THR A 106 10.52 8.52 0.56
CA THR A 106 11.93 8.66 0.20
C THR A 106 12.12 10.10 -0.26
N ILE A 107 12.93 10.86 0.49
CA ILE A 107 13.35 12.23 0.19
C ILE A 107 14.28 12.21 -1.02
#